data_AF-A0A9X4MCI3-F1
#
_entry.id   AF-A0A9X4MCI3-F1
#
_cell.length_a   1.000
_cell.length_b   1.000
_cell.length_c   1.000
_cell.angle_alpha   90.00
_cell.angle_beta   90.00
_cell.angle_gamma   90.00
#
_symmetry.space_group_name_H-M   'P 1'
#
loop_
_entity.id
_entity.type
_entity.pdbx_description
1 polymer ?
#
loop_
_entity_poly.entity_id
_entity_poly.type
_entity_poly.pdbx_seq_one_letter_code
_entity_poly.pdbx_strand_id
1 'polypeptide(L)'
;MLTAFTASLLLITISELGDKTFFIAVILAMRHPHRTVFAAVFAALALMTVLSVALGQVMTLFPKIYIHYGEIVLFLVLGLKLLYDASKMSAKSETEIVHEAEEFIEAQDSPNALASIPVFGKSLRNILAKYSWLRLWLQAFVMTFIAEWGDRTQISTIALAASYNPVFVTLGAILGHGICTAIAVVGGSLIAGRISEQIITAIGGVLFIIFGLAAYFQGV
;
A
#
# COMPACT_ATOMS: atom_id res chain seq x y z
N MET A 1 -20.80 5.83 8.71
CA MET A 1 -19.94 4.92 9.51
C MET A 1 -19.63 3.66 8.75
N LEU A 2 -20.63 2.83 8.43
CA LEU A 2 -20.41 1.61 7.62
C LEU A 2 -19.81 1.92 6.24
N THR A 3 -20.32 2.95 5.56
CA THR A 3 -19.83 3.41 4.25
C THR A 3 -18.33 3.72 4.23
N ALA A 4 -17.84 4.44 5.25
CA ALA A 4 -16.43 4.81 5.39
C ALA A 4 -15.52 3.58 5.58
N PHE A 5 -15.96 2.65 6.44
CA PHE A 5 -15.26 1.40 6.68
C PHE A 5 -15.24 0.51 5.44
N THR A 6 -16.39 0.31 4.79
CA THR A 6 -16.49 -0.54 3.60
C THR A 6 -15.76 0.06 2.40
N ALA A 7 -15.81 1.39 2.23
CA ALA A 7 -15.13 2.07 1.13
C ALA A 7 -13.62 1.93 1.26
N SER A 8 -13.05 2.26 2.43
CA SER A 8 -11.62 2.10 2.69
C SER A 8 -11.17 0.64 2.63
N LEU A 9 -11.93 -0.29 3.21
CA LEU A 9 -11.62 -1.73 3.14
C LEU A 9 -11.58 -2.23 1.70
N LEU A 10 -12.61 -1.94 0.90
CA LEU A 10 -12.67 -2.38 -0.50
C LEU A 10 -11.60 -1.70 -1.35
N LEU A 11 -11.43 -0.39 -1.19
CA LEU A 11 -10.43 0.38 -1.94
C LEU A 11 -9.04 -0.17 -1.69
N ILE A 12 -8.62 -0.27 -0.41
CA ILE A 12 -7.31 -0.77 -0.06
C ILE A 12 -7.15 -2.23 -0.52
N THR A 13 -8.11 -3.11 -0.21
CA THR A 13 -7.95 -4.53 -0.55
C THR A 13 -7.80 -4.75 -2.05
N ILE A 14 -8.62 -4.08 -2.87
CA ILE A 14 -8.58 -4.27 -4.34
C ILE A 14 -7.37 -3.57 -4.96
N SER A 15 -6.98 -2.41 -4.45
CA SER A 15 -5.92 -1.60 -5.07
C SER A 15 -4.51 -2.04 -4.66
N GLU A 16 -4.37 -2.71 -3.53
CA GLU A 16 -3.11 -3.28 -3.04
C GLU A 16 -2.89 -4.72 -3.53
N LEU A 17 -3.95 -5.46 -3.84
CA LEU A 17 -3.82 -6.85 -4.25
C LEU A 17 -3.08 -6.91 -5.60
N GLY A 18 -2.01 -7.70 -5.67
CA GLY A 18 -1.24 -7.85 -6.92
C GLY A 18 -0.52 -6.60 -7.39
N ASP A 19 -0.34 -5.57 -6.53
CA ASP A 19 0.57 -4.46 -6.80
C ASP A 19 2.03 -4.86 -6.52
N LYS A 20 2.98 -3.98 -6.89
CA LYS A 20 4.42 -4.18 -6.70
C LYS A 20 4.78 -4.54 -5.26
N THR A 21 4.18 -3.84 -4.30
CA THR A 21 4.43 -4.04 -2.86
C THR A 21 3.85 -5.34 -2.32
N PHE A 22 2.73 -5.80 -2.88
CA PHE A 22 2.20 -7.14 -2.62
C PHE A 22 3.20 -8.22 -3.06
N PHE A 23 3.77 -8.11 -4.26
CA PHE A 23 4.80 -9.04 -4.73
C PHE A 23 6.10 -8.95 -3.92
N ILE A 24 6.53 -7.76 -3.51
CA ILE A 24 7.66 -7.58 -2.58
C ILE A 24 7.39 -8.36 -1.28
N ALA A 25 6.19 -8.27 -0.71
CA ALA A 25 5.83 -9.00 0.51
C ALA A 25 5.83 -10.53 0.30
N VAL A 26 5.37 -11.02 -0.86
CA VAL A 26 5.45 -12.45 -1.23
C VAL A 26 6.90 -12.92 -1.26
N ILE A 27 7.78 -12.19 -1.94
CA ILE A 27 9.19 -12.61 -2.13
C ILE A 27 9.96 -12.53 -0.82
N LEU A 28 9.74 -11.48 -0.03
CA LEU A 28 10.29 -11.39 1.32
C LEU A 28 9.84 -12.57 2.18
N ALA A 29 8.57 -12.97 2.10
CA ALA A 29 8.07 -14.14 2.84
C ALA A 29 8.63 -15.48 2.36
N MET A 30 9.11 -15.57 1.12
CA MET A 30 9.81 -16.75 0.60
C MET A 30 11.25 -16.84 1.10
N ARG A 31 11.94 -15.69 1.25
CA ARG A 31 13.35 -15.63 1.68
C ARG A 31 13.51 -15.55 3.21
N HIS A 32 12.46 -15.16 3.93
CA HIS A 32 12.52 -14.85 5.36
C HIS A 32 11.36 -15.44 6.16
N PRO A 33 11.46 -15.53 7.51
CA PRO A 33 10.37 -16.05 8.33
C PRO A 33 9.09 -15.22 8.22
N HIS A 34 8.02 -15.87 7.78
CA HIS A 34 6.68 -15.30 7.52
C HIS A 34 6.18 -14.34 8.63
N ARG A 35 6.37 -14.68 9.91
CA ARG A 35 5.91 -13.85 11.03
C ARG A 35 6.62 -12.49 11.09
N THR A 36 7.91 -12.48 10.80
CA THR A 36 8.73 -11.27 10.87
C THR A 36 8.39 -10.35 9.70
N VAL A 37 8.25 -10.92 8.50
CA VAL A 37 7.86 -10.19 7.29
C VAL A 37 6.45 -9.63 7.46
N PHE A 38 5.48 -10.44 7.87
CA PHE A 38 4.12 -9.99 8.13
C PHE A 38 4.10 -8.82 9.12
N ALA A 39 4.76 -8.97 10.27
CA ALA A 39 4.77 -7.92 11.29
C ALA A 39 5.41 -6.62 10.79
N ALA A 40 6.46 -6.71 9.96
CA ALA A 40 7.15 -5.53 9.43
C ALA A 40 6.32 -4.81 8.36
N VAL A 41 5.85 -5.54 7.35
CA VAL A 41 5.05 -5.02 6.24
C VAL A 41 3.74 -4.44 6.77
N PHE A 42 3.03 -5.19 7.63
CA PHE A 42 1.78 -4.72 8.22
C PHE A 42 1.99 -3.46 9.09
N ALA A 43 3.05 -3.39 9.88
CA ALA A 43 3.35 -2.20 10.67
C ALA A 43 3.68 -0.98 9.80
N ALA A 44 4.40 -1.17 8.69
CA ALA A 44 4.69 -0.10 7.74
C ALA A 44 3.41 0.46 7.11
N LEU A 45 2.55 -0.42 6.59
CA LEU A 45 1.27 -0.05 5.97
C LEU A 45 0.31 0.58 6.99
N ALA A 46 0.23 0.06 8.21
CA ALA A 46 -0.59 0.63 9.27
C ALA A 46 -0.10 2.02 9.68
N LEU A 47 1.22 2.23 9.81
CA LEU A 47 1.78 3.55 10.10
C LEU A 47 1.46 4.53 8.96
N MET A 48 1.69 4.12 7.71
CA MET A 48 1.38 4.92 6.54
C MET A 48 -0.10 5.31 6.53
N THR A 49 -1.00 4.37 6.77
CA THR A 49 -2.45 4.62 6.87
C THR A 49 -2.77 5.70 7.91
N VAL A 50 -2.20 5.61 9.11
CA VAL A 50 -2.42 6.59 10.18
C VAL A 50 -1.91 7.97 9.77
N LEU A 51 -0.75 8.07 9.12
CA LEU A 51 -0.22 9.32 8.60
C LEU A 51 -1.13 9.91 7.52
N SER A 52 -1.63 9.09 6.59
CA SER A 52 -2.57 9.48 5.54
C SER A 52 -3.87 10.01 6.10
N VAL A 53 -4.43 9.33 7.10
CA VAL A 53 -5.66 9.78 7.77
C VAL A 53 -5.41 11.09 8.52
N ALA A 54 -4.27 11.24 9.19
CA ALA A 54 -3.90 12.50 9.84
C ALA A 54 -3.80 13.65 8.84
N LEU A 55 -3.18 13.43 7.67
CA LEU A 55 -3.14 14.40 6.58
C LEU A 55 -4.54 14.70 6.02
N GLY A 56 -5.40 13.70 5.88
CA GLY A 56 -6.80 13.88 5.49
C GLY A 56 -7.58 14.73 6.49
N GLN A 57 -7.31 14.58 7.79
CA GLN A 57 -7.88 15.44 8.83
C GLN A 57 -7.39 16.89 8.72
N VAL A 58 -6.13 17.12 8.33
CA VAL A 58 -5.65 18.48 8.02
C VAL A 58 -6.40 19.07 6.83
N MET A 59 -6.76 18.26 5.83
CA MET A 59 -7.54 18.72 4.68
C MET A 59 -8.95 19.19 5.05
N THR A 60 -9.53 18.71 6.16
CA THR A 60 -10.84 19.17 6.65
C THR A 60 -10.87 20.63 7.08
N LEU A 61 -9.70 21.27 7.23
CA LEU A 61 -9.58 22.71 7.46
C LEU A 61 -9.99 23.54 6.24
N PHE A 62 -9.99 22.95 5.04
CA PHE A 62 -10.44 23.61 3.82
C PHE A 62 -11.97 23.54 3.67
N PRO A 63 -12.58 24.48 2.91
CA PRO A 63 -14.01 24.43 2.64
C PRO A 63 -14.43 23.13 1.96
N LYS A 64 -15.49 22.49 2.47
CA LYS A 64 -15.98 21.17 2.03
C LYS A 64 -16.22 21.06 0.52
N ILE A 65 -16.62 22.15 -0.12
CA ILE A 65 -16.84 22.22 -1.57
C ILE A 65 -15.58 21.82 -2.37
N TYR A 66 -14.40 22.26 -1.93
CA TYR A 66 -13.14 21.94 -2.61
C TYR A 66 -12.71 20.50 -2.35
N ILE A 67 -12.95 19.99 -1.14
CA ILE A 67 -12.66 18.60 -0.77
C ILE A 67 -13.52 17.66 -1.63
N HIS A 68 -14.81 17.94 -1.74
CA HIS A 68 -15.75 17.13 -2.49
C HIS A 68 -15.40 17.05 -3.99
N TYR A 69 -15.19 18.20 -4.64
CA TYR A 69 -14.78 18.18 -6.05
C TYR A 69 -13.37 17.62 -6.23
N GLY A 70 -12.47 17.86 -5.28
CA GLY A 70 -11.13 17.28 -5.28
C GLY A 70 -11.16 15.75 -5.25
N GLU A 71 -11.98 15.16 -4.38
CA GLU A 71 -12.19 13.71 -4.28
C GLU A 71 -12.73 13.12 -5.59
N ILE A 72 -13.75 13.74 -6.18
CA ILE A 72 -14.33 13.28 -7.46
C ILE A 72 -13.27 13.27 -8.56
N VAL A 73 -12.54 14.39 -8.72
CA VAL A 73 -11.50 14.51 -9.75
C VAL A 73 -10.39 13.50 -9.49
N LEU A 74 -9.94 13.36 -8.24
CA LEU A 74 -8.89 12.45 -7.84
C LEU A 74 -9.25 10.99 -8.16
N PHE A 75 -10.46 10.55 -7.80
CA PHE A 75 -10.89 9.18 -8.07
C PHE A 75 -11.12 8.90 -9.56
N LEU A 76 -11.68 9.85 -10.31
CA LEU A 76 -11.85 9.68 -11.76
C LEU A 76 -10.50 9.63 -12.49
N VAL A 77 -9.57 10.54 -12.15
CA VAL A 77 -8.25 10.59 -12.78
C VAL A 77 -7.44 9.35 -12.44
N LEU A 78 -7.40 8.92 -11.18
CA LEU A 78 -6.71 7.70 -10.78
C LEU A 78 -7.36 6.47 -11.44
N GLY A 79 -8.69 6.40 -11.50
CA GLY A 79 -9.39 5.30 -12.14
C GLY A 79 -9.08 5.17 -13.63
N LEU A 80 -9.14 6.28 -14.37
CA LEU A 80 -8.77 6.31 -15.79
C LEU A 80 -7.30 5.99 -16.02
N LYS A 81 -6.40 6.49 -15.16
CA LYS A 81 -4.97 6.18 -15.20
C LYS A 81 -4.73 4.68 -15.03
N LEU A 82 -5.36 4.05 -14.03
CA LEU A 82 -5.21 2.61 -13.79
C LEU A 82 -5.75 1.77 -14.94
N LEU A 83 -6.89 2.15 -15.54
CA LEU A 83 -7.40 1.47 -16.74
C LEU A 83 -6.46 1.61 -17.94
N TYR A 84 -5.86 2.80 -18.10
CA TYR A 84 -4.86 3.03 -19.13
C TYR A 84 -3.60 2.20 -18.90
N ASP A 85 -3.09 2.18 -17.67
CA ASP A 85 -1.92 1.40 -17.28
C ASP A 85 -2.19 -0.10 -17.52
N ALA A 86 -3.36 -0.60 -17.12
CA ALA A 86 -3.80 -1.96 -17.38
C ALA A 86 -3.93 -2.28 -18.89
N SER A 87 -4.37 -1.34 -19.72
CA SER A 87 -4.42 -1.55 -21.19
C SER A 87 -3.05 -1.63 -21.84
N LYS A 88 -2.04 -1.00 -21.23
CA LYS A 88 -0.65 -0.97 -21.70
C LYS A 88 0.23 -2.06 -21.11
N MET A 89 -0.20 -2.66 -20.02
CA MET A 89 0.35 -3.92 -19.56
C MET A 89 0.11 -4.95 -20.67
N SER A 90 1.16 -5.20 -21.48
CA SER A 90 1.29 -6.48 -22.16
C SER A 90 1.17 -7.57 -21.09
N ALA A 91 0.88 -8.81 -21.46
CA ALA A 91 1.01 -9.93 -20.52
C ALA A 91 2.49 -10.07 -20.12
N LYS A 92 2.99 -9.15 -19.28
CA LYS A 92 4.25 -9.23 -18.58
C LYS A 92 4.17 -10.55 -17.84
N SER A 93 5.10 -11.43 -18.15
CA SER A 93 5.16 -12.70 -17.42
C SER A 93 5.28 -12.35 -15.95
N GLU A 94 4.52 -13.01 -15.08
CA GLU A 94 4.60 -12.80 -13.63
C GLU A 94 6.04 -13.03 -13.13
N THR A 95 6.85 -13.80 -13.86
CA THR A 95 8.30 -13.95 -13.66
C THR A 95 9.05 -12.62 -13.74
N GLU A 96 8.63 -11.69 -14.60
CA GLU A 96 9.26 -10.37 -14.74
C GLU A 96 8.91 -9.43 -13.58
N ILE A 97 7.69 -9.51 -13.04
CA ILE A 97 7.27 -8.75 -11.85
C ILE A 97 8.00 -9.27 -10.62
N VAL A 98 8.09 -10.60 -10.50
CA VAL A 98 8.87 -11.24 -9.44
C VAL A 98 10.34 -10.85 -9.55
N HIS A 99 10.92 -10.85 -10.76
CA HIS A 99 12.31 -10.42 -10.98
C HIS A 99 12.52 -8.93 -10.67
N GLU A 100 11.60 -8.03 -11.05
CA GLU A 100 11.66 -6.60 -10.71
C GLU A 100 11.62 -6.40 -9.18
N ALA A 101 10.78 -7.16 -8.48
CA ALA A 101 10.71 -7.13 -7.03
C ALA A 101 11.93 -7.82 -6.36
N GLU A 102 12.51 -8.86 -6.95
CA GLU A 102 13.78 -9.45 -6.51
C GLU A 102 14.96 -8.48 -6.68
N GLU A 103 15.04 -7.77 -7.82
CA GLU A 103 16.05 -6.74 -8.08
C GLU A 103 15.89 -5.56 -7.12
N PHE A 104 14.65 -5.14 -6.83
CA PHE A 104 14.37 -4.11 -5.83
C PHE A 104 14.80 -4.54 -4.42
N ILE A 105 14.49 -5.79 -4.05
CA ILE A 105 14.94 -6.37 -2.79
C ILE A 105 16.46 -6.43 -2.76
N GLU A 106 17.14 -6.94 -3.78
CA GLU A 106 18.62 -7.05 -3.81
C GLU A 106 19.31 -5.68 -3.80
N ALA A 107 18.74 -4.67 -4.46
CA ALA A 107 19.21 -3.29 -4.39
C ALA A 107 19.09 -2.71 -2.96
N GLN A 108 18.11 -3.15 -2.17
CA GLN A 108 17.89 -2.73 -0.79
C GLN A 108 18.44 -3.70 0.29
N ASP A 109 18.74 -4.95 -0.07
CA ASP A 109 19.21 -6.05 0.79
C ASP A 109 20.71 -6.02 1.02
N SER A 110 21.34 -4.86 0.79
CA SER A 110 22.67 -4.65 1.34
C SER A 110 22.57 -4.72 2.87
N PRO A 111 23.23 -5.67 3.55
CA PRO A 111 23.19 -5.80 5.02
C PRO A 111 23.75 -4.57 5.76
N ASN A 112 24.29 -3.60 5.00
CA ASN A 112 24.75 -2.30 5.47
C ASN A 112 23.89 -1.10 4.98
N ALA A 113 22.83 -1.29 4.19
CA ALA A 113 21.97 -0.18 3.72
C ALA A 113 21.31 0.55 4.90
N LEU A 114 20.81 -0.19 5.88
CA LEU A 114 20.26 0.38 7.11
C LEU A 114 21.35 0.95 8.02
N ALA A 115 22.55 0.35 7.98
CA ALA A 115 23.69 0.82 8.74
C ALA A 115 24.18 2.16 8.19
N SER A 116 24.19 2.37 6.87
CA SER A 116 24.70 3.58 6.21
C SER A 116 23.83 4.82 6.39
N ILE A 117 22.57 4.68 6.85
CA ILE A 117 21.68 5.81 7.10
C ILE A 117 22.23 6.68 8.26
N PRO A 118 22.66 7.93 8.00
CA PRO A 118 23.33 8.79 8.98
C PRO A 118 22.41 9.24 10.13
N VAL A 119 21.09 9.08 9.98
CA VAL A 119 20.07 9.36 11.00
C VAL A 119 20.13 8.36 12.17
N PHE A 120 20.63 7.14 11.95
CA PHE A 120 20.73 6.13 13.01
C PHE A 120 22.02 6.27 13.82
N GLY A 121 21.88 6.69 15.08
CA GLY A 121 23.01 6.84 15.99
C GLY A 121 23.76 5.53 16.29
N LYS A 122 25.01 5.66 16.78
CA LYS A 122 25.90 4.52 17.10
C LYS A 122 25.25 3.46 18.00
N SER A 123 24.40 3.87 18.95
CA SER A 123 23.70 2.97 19.86
C SER A 123 22.70 2.04 19.14
N LEU A 124 21.88 2.61 18.25
CA LEU A 124 20.90 1.84 17.48
C LEU A 124 21.59 0.88 16.51
N ARG A 125 22.69 1.31 15.87
CA ARG A 125 23.49 0.47 14.97
C ARG A 125 24.04 -0.77 15.69
N ASN A 126 24.48 -0.63 16.93
CA ASN A 126 24.98 -1.75 17.74
C ASN A 126 23.86 -2.72 18.16
N ILE A 127 22.67 -2.21 18.50
CA ILE A 127 21.49 -3.04 18.83
C ILE A 127 21.05 -3.83 17.60
N LEU A 128 20.96 -3.16 16.45
CA LEU A 128 20.66 -3.82 15.19
C LEU A 128 21.71 -4.89 14.89
N ALA A 129 23.01 -4.60 15.08
CA ALA A 129 24.08 -5.60 14.92
C ALA A 129 23.98 -6.82 15.81
N LYS A 130 23.41 -6.65 17.00
CA LYS A 130 23.22 -7.74 17.94
C LYS A 130 22.03 -8.64 17.61
N TYR A 131 20.96 -8.09 17.00
CA TYR A 131 19.70 -8.80 16.76
C TYR A 131 19.36 -8.87 15.26
N SER A 132 19.67 -10.01 14.62
CA SER A 132 19.42 -10.25 13.19
C SER A 132 17.95 -10.15 12.79
N TRP A 133 17.04 -10.63 13.64
CA TRP A 133 15.59 -10.54 13.40
C TRP A 133 15.08 -9.10 13.40
N LEU A 134 15.67 -8.22 14.23
CA LEU A 134 15.31 -6.80 14.30
C LEU A 134 15.82 -6.04 13.07
N ARG A 135 17.03 -6.38 12.58
CA ARG A 135 17.55 -5.85 11.31
C ARG A 135 16.62 -6.15 10.15
N LEU A 136 16.26 -7.43 10.00
CA LEU A 136 15.35 -7.88 8.96
C LEU A 136 13.98 -7.19 9.07
N TRP A 137 13.43 -7.13 10.28
CA TRP A 137 12.14 -6.47 10.51
C TRP A 137 12.19 -4.99 10.10
N LEU A 138 13.22 -4.27 10.54
CA LEU A 138 13.35 -2.83 10.24
C LEU A 138 13.63 -2.58 8.75
N GLN A 139 14.40 -3.46 8.11
CA GLN A 139 14.63 -3.40 6.67
C GLN A 139 13.33 -3.60 5.91
N ALA A 140 12.60 -4.70 6.13
CA ALA A 140 11.30 -4.94 5.50
C ALA A 140 10.32 -3.79 5.74
N PHE A 141 10.27 -3.27 6.98
CA PHE A 141 9.46 -2.12 7.33
C PHE A 141 9.81 -0.88 6.50
N VAL A 142 11.09 -0.50 6.44
CA VAL A 142 11.54 0.70 5.71
C VAL A 142 11.35 0.53 4.20
N MET A 143 11.67 -0.65 3.66
CA MET A 143 11.49 -0.95 2.24
C MET A 143 10.03 -0.79 1.83
N THR A 144 9.09 -1.40 2.58
CA THR A 144 7.66 -1.25 2.34
C THR A 144 7.21 0.19 2.52
N PHE A 145 7.58 0.84 3.62
CA PHE A 145 7.14 2.21 3.92
C PHE A 145 7.56 3.21 2.84
N ILE A 146 8.79 3.08 2.31
CA ILE A 146 9.30 3.94 1.25
C ILE A 146 8.67 3.58 -0.10
N ALA A 147 8.46 2.29 -0.40
CA ALA A 147 7.82 1.86 -1.63
C ALA A 147 6.37 2.38 -1.74
N GLU A 148 5.66 2.47 -0.62
CA GLU A 148 4.28 2.95 -0.52
C GLU A 148 4.16 4.47 -0.29
N TRP A 149 5.29 5.17 -0.18
CA TRP A 149 5.25 6.59 0.13
C TRP A 149 4.83 7.40 -1.10
N GLY A 150 3.70 8.09 -0.99
CA GLY A 150 3.12 8.92 -2.05
C GLY A 150 2.33 8.12 -3.09
N ASP A 151 1.99 6.87 -2.78
CA ASP A 151 1.31 5.98 -3.71
C ASP A 151 -0.19 6.32 -3.89
N ARG A 152 -0.85 5.57 -4.77
CA ARG A 152 -2.27 5.76 -5.09
C ARG A 152 -3.18 5.51 -3.89
N THR A 153 -2.89 4.53 -3.06
CA THR A 153 -3.73 4.17 -1.91
C THR A 153 -3.54 5.15 -0.76
N GLN A 154 -2.33 5.73 -0.60
CA GLN A 154 -2.06 6.83 0.31
C GLN A 154 -2.92 8.05 -0.02
N ILE A 155 -2.86 8.51 -1.27
CA ILE A 155 -3.61 9.68 -1.76
C ILE A 155 -5.12 9.46 -1.62
N SER A 156 -5.58 8.25 -1.92
CA SER A 156 -7.00 7.86 -1.77
C SER A 156 -7.46 7.83 -0.33
N THR A 157 -6.61 7.34 0.58
CA THR A 157 -6.89 7.31 2.02
C THR A 157 -6.98 8.72 2.60
N ILE A 158 -6.13 9.64 2.14
CA ILE A 158 -6.20 11.07 2.50
C ILE A 158 -7.56 11.64 2.07
N ALA A 159 -8.00 11.39 0.84
CA ALA A 159 -9.28 11.86 0.32
C ALA A 159 -10.46 11.27 1.12
N LEU A 160 -10.48 9.95 1.33
CA LEU A 160 -11.54 9.30 2.13
C LEU A 160 -11.58 9.81 3.57
N ALA A 161 -10.43 10.05 4.20
CA ALA A 161 -10.36 10.59 5.55
C ALA A 161 -10.79 12.06 5.65
N ALA A 162 -10.73 12.82 4.56
CA ALA A 162 -11.22 14.20 4.50
C ALA A 162 -12.75 14.25 4.33
N SER A 163 -13.33 13.30 3.60
CA SER A 163 -14.78 13.25 3.30
C SER A 163 -15.60 12.41 4.28
N TYR A 164 -14.99 11.41 4.91
CA TYR A 164 -15.67 10.46 5.80
C TYR A 164 -15.09 10.45 7.22
N ASN A 165 -15.71 9.68 8.11
CA ASN A 165 -15.23 9.56 9.49
C ASN A 165 -13.85 8.88 9.53
N PRO A 166 -12.81 9.54 10.05
CA PRO A 166 -11.43 9.07 9.97
C PRO A 166 -11.20 7.75 10.71
N VAL A 167 -11.89 7.51 11.83
CA VAL A 167 -11.70 6.28 12.61
C VAL A 167 -12.12 5.05 11.81
N PHE A 168 -13.27 5.13 11.12
CA PHE A 168 -13.75 4.03 10.29
C PHE A 168 -12.93 3.85 9.02
N VAL A 169 -12.41 4.94 8.44
CA VAL A 169 -11.45 4.88 7.32
C VAL A 169 -10.16 4.17 7.76
N THR A 170 -9.58 4.55 8.91
CA THR A 170 -8.39 3.90 9.47
C THR A 170 -8.62 2.41 9.71
N LEU A 171 -9.73 2.03 10.35
CA LEU A 171 -10.02 0.63 10.66
C LEU A 171 -10.23 -0.21 9.39
N GLY A 172 -10.95 0.31 8.41
CA GLY A 172 -11.17 -0.38 7.14
C GLY A 172 -9.87 -0.52 6.33
N ALA A 173 -9.08 0.54 6.25
CA ALA A 173 -7.80 0.53 5.54
C ALA A 173 -6.77 -0.41 6.19
N ILE A 174 -6.58 -0.33 7.52
CA ILE A 174 -5.66 -1.24 8.24
C ILE A 174 -6.11 -2.70 8.07
N LEU A 175 -7.41 -2.98 8.15
CA LEU A 175 -7.90 -4.33 7.91
C LEU A 175 -7.63 -4.79 6.48
N GLY A 176 -7.84 -3.93 5.49
CA GLY A 176 -7.53 -4.22 4.08
C GLY A 176 -6.05 -4.55 3.87
N HIS A 177 -5.14 -3.72 4.39
CA HIS A 177 -3.71 -4.01 4.35
C HIS A 177 -3.37 -5.32 5.08
N GLY A 178 -4.02 -5.61 6.21
CA GLY A 178 -3.87 -6.87 6.91
C GLY A 178 -4.27 -8.09 6.09
N ILE A 179 -5.38 -7.99 5.35
CA ILE A 179 -5.85 -9.04 4.43
C ILE A 179 -4.83 -9.23 3.30
N CYS A 180 -4.43 -8.16 2.62
CA CYS A 180 -3.46 -8.24 1.52
C CYS A 180 -2.12 -8.79 1.98
N THR A 181 -1.61 -8.32 3.13
CA THR A 181 -0.35 -8.80 3.71
C THR A 181 -0.45 -10.26 4.13
N ALA A 182 -1.56 -10.69 4.72
CA ALA A 182 -1.78 -12.09 5.08
C ALA A 182 -1.81 -12.98 3.83
N ILE A 183 -2.50 -12.56 2.78
CA ILE A 183 -2.54 -13.27 1.50
C ILE A 183 -1.14 -13.36 0.90
N ALA A 184 -0.38 -12.27 0.85
CA ALA A 184 0.98 -12.27 0.31
C ALA A 184 1.91 -13.22 1.10
N VAL A 185 1.93 -13.10 2.42
CA VAL A 185 2.86 -13.82 3.29
C VAL A 185 2.50 -15.32 3.41
N VAL A 186 1.22 -15.65 3.53
CA VAL A 186 0.76 -17.06 3.59
C VAL A 186 0.76 -17.69 2.21
N GLY A 187 0.43 -16.90 1.19
CA GLY A 187 0.39 -17.34 -0.21
C GLY A 187 1.76 -17.75 -0.74
N GLY A 188 2.82 -17.05 -0.34
CA GLY A 188 4.20 -17.39 -0.70
C GLY A 188 4.37 -17.75 -2.18
N SER A 189 5.11 -18.81 -2.46
CA SER A 189 5.36 -19.28 -3.84
C SER A 189 4.14 -19.84 -4.55
N LEU A 190 3.01 -20.09 -3.86
CA LEU A 190 1.79 -20.64 -4.48
C LEU A 190 1.00 -19.57 -5.23
N ILE A 191 1.12 -18.32 -4.81
CA ILE A 191 0.46 -17.17 -5.43
C ILE A 191 1.35 -16.53 -6.50
N ALA A 192 2.68 -16.64 -6.36
CA ALA A 192 3.63 -16.22 -7.38
C ALA A 192 3.36 -16.99 -8.69
N GLY A 193 2.83 -16.31 -9.70
CA GLY A 193 2.53 -16.92 -11.00
C GLY A 193 1.05 -17.30 -11.26
N ARG A 194 0.10 -16.79 -10.47
CA ARG A 194 -1.35 -17.06 -10.68
C ARG A 194 -2.25 -15.82 -10.64
N ILE A 195 -1.67 -14.65 -10.45
CA ILE A 195 -2.39 -13.39 -10.30
C ILE A 195 -1.94 -12.43 -11.39
N SER A 196 -2.85 -12.16 -12.34
CA SER A 196 -2.64 -11.15 -13.37
C SER A 196 -2.72 -9.75 -12.78
N GLU A 197 -1.57 -9.07 -12.66
CA GLU A 197 -1.47 -7.65 -12.29
C GLU A 197 -2.37 -6.77 -13.19
N GLN A 198 -2.45 -7.10 -14.48
CA GLN A 198 -3.30 -6.40 -15.44
C GLN A 198 -4.77 -6.42 -15.02
N ILE A 199 -5.30 -7.60 -14.66
CA ILE A 199 -6.69 -7.75 -14.26
C ILE A 199 -6.95 -7.00 -12.97
N ILE A 200 -6.06 -7.10 -11.97
CA ILE A 200 -6.29 -6.41 -10.70
C ILE A 200 -6.17 -4.90 -10.85
N THR A 201 -5.20 -4.42 -11.62
CA THR A 201 -5.06 -2.99 -11.95
C THR A 201 -6.31 -2.47 -12.66
N ALA A 202 -6.88 -3.25 -13.59
CA ALA A 202 -8.13 -2.90 -14.25
C ALA A 202 -9.32 -2.86 -13.27
N ILE A 203 -9.45 -3.85 -12.38
CA ILE A 203 -10.50 -3.88 -11.35
C ILE A 203 -10.37 -2.69 -10.40
N GLY A 204 -9.15 -2.36 -9.97
CA GLY A 204 -8.84 -1.15 -9.21
C GLY A 204 -9.29 0.10 -9.96
N GLY A 205 -8.91 0.25 -11.23
CA GLY A 205 -9.33 1.37 -12.07
C GLY A 205 -10.85 1.53 -12.16
N VAL A 206 -11.59 0.43 -12.37
CA VAL A 206 -13.06 0.45 -12.34
C VAL A 206 -13.60 0.87 -10.97
N LEU A 207 -13.04 0.35 -9.87
CA LEU A 207 -13.45 0.69 -8.52
C LEU A 207 -13.27 2.18 -8.22
N PHE A 208 -12.14 2.75 -8.63
CA PHE A 208 -11.87 4.17 -8.52
C PHE A 208 -12.89 5.03 -9.29
N ILE A 209 -13.25 4.63 -10.52
CA ILE A 209 -14.31 5.31 -11.28
C ILE A 209 -15.66 5.22 -10.55
N ILE A 210 -15.99 4.05 -9.99
CA ILE A 210 -17.22 3.87 -9.21
C ILE A 210 -17.24 4.81 -8.01
N PHE A 211 -16.14 4.95 -7.26
CA PHE A 211 -16.07 5.89 -6.14
C PHE A 211 -16.21 7.35 -6.59
N GLY A 212 -15.55 7.75 -7.68
CA GLY A 212 -15.69 9.10 -8.23
C GLY A 212 -17.12 9.43 -8.67
N LEU A 213 -17.79 8.49 -9.34
CA LEU A 213 -19.20 8.65 -9.71
C LEU A 213 -20.13 8.63 -8.49
N ALA A 214 -19.89 7.77 -7.52
CA ALA A 214 -20.67 7.71 -6.29
C ALA A 214 -20.56 9.02 -5.48
N ALA A 215 -19.37 9.60 -5.40
CA ALA A 215 -19.14 10.91 -4.80
C ALA A 215 -19.91 12.00 -5.57
N TYR A 216 -19.86 12.01 -6.90
CA TYR A 216 -20.62 12.95 -7.72
C TYR A 216 -22.14 12.89 -7.47
N PHE A 217 -22.71 11.68 -7.36
CA PHE A 217 -24.14 11.51 -7.10
C PHE A 217 -24.56 11.77 -5.65
N GLN A 218 -23.65 11.65 -4.68
CA GLN A 218 -23.94 12.00 -3.28
C GLN A 218 -24.11 13.51 -3.08
N GLY A 219 -23.47 14.34 -3.92
CA GLY A 219 -23.46 15.79 -3.75
C GLY A 219 -22.69 16.25 -2.51
N VAL A 220 -22.65 17.57 -2.31
CA VAL A 220 -21.90 18.25 -1.23
C VAL A 220 -22.68 18.27 0.07
#